data_AF-A0A0C2D396-F1
#
_entry.id   AF-A0A0C2D396-F1
#
_cell.length_a   1.000
_cell.length_b   1.000
_cell.length_c   1.000
_cell.angle_alpha   90.00
_cell.angle_beta   90.00
_cell.angle_gamma   90.00
#
_symmetry.space_group_name_H-M   'P 1'
#
loop_
_entity.id
_entity.type
_entity.pdbx_description
1 polymer ?
#
loop_
_entity_poly.entity_id
_entity_poly.type
_entity_poly.pdbx_seq_one_letter_code
_entity_poly.pdbx_strand_id
1 'polypeptide(L)'
;MEKLRNLDAHTIGPQYGKALYDTGRPCRTSEECKTYRKSVCDAATGLCMKPQEPRDNGVVSIICPPYNGMTDKTRRTILDLHNYIRSLVARGKAEDKLVNNGAGFAPKAANMRKMGYDCNLEYIASNYARLCEYKHSPPEYRRNLGESLFFTTIDDADDSKAGEWVFEKIIYRPPGGGSPNSRNLGLGQTF
;
A
#
# COMPACT_ATOMS: atom_id res chain seq x y z
N MET A 1 -10.52 11.23 -30.73
CA MET A 1 -10.68 9.89 -31.31
C MET A 1 -9.29 9.38 -31.60
N GLU A 2 -8.95 8.19 -31.08
CA GLU A 2 -7.71 7.42 -31.37
C GLU A 2 -6.38 8.07 -30.90
N LYS A 3 -5.34 7.35 -30.45
CA LYS A 3 -4.95 5.94 -30.67
C LYS A 3 -4.44 5.31 -29.37
N LEU A 4 -5.05 4.19 -29.02
CA LEU A 4 -4.38 3.10 -28.32
C LEU A 4 -3.28 2.58 -29.24
N ARG A 5 -2.01 2.69 -28.83
CA ARG A 5 -0.96 1.78 -29.27
C ARG A 5 0.22 1.82 -28.29
N ASN A 6 0.62 0.63 -27.86
CA ASN A 6 1.61 0.27 -26.83
C ASN A 6 1.13 0.38 -25.38
N LEU A 7 0.05 -0.34 -25.13
CA LEU A 7 -0.19 -0.96 -23.84
C LEU A 7 0.83 -2.10 -23.65
N ASP A 8 1.87 -1.86 -22.88
CA ASP A 8 2.24 -2.85 -21.86
C ASP A 8 1.09 -2.85 -20.83
N ALA A 9 -0.07 -3.32 -21.26
CA ALA A 9 -1.17 -3.66 -20.39
C ALA A 9 -0.76 -4.95 -19.68
N HIS A 10 -0.02 -4.81 -18.58
CA HIS A 10 -0.48 -5.55 -17.42
C HIS A 10 -1.92 -5.10 -17.19
N THR A 11 -2.84 -6.06 -17.23
CA THR A 11 -4.30 -5.90 -17.12
C THR A 11 -4.68 -5.36 -15.73
N ILE A 12 -4.31 -4.12 -15.43
CA ILE A 12 -4.61 -3.43 -14.18
C ILE A 12 -5.98 -2.76 -14.36
N GLY A 13 -7.05 -3.53 -14.15
CA GLY A 13 -8.40 -2.98 -14.07
C GLY A 13 -8.54 -2.02 -12.86
N PRO A 14 -9.38 -0.98 -12.94
CA PRO A 14 -9.54 -0.03 -11.83
C PRO A 14 -10.18 -0.72 -10.62
N GLN A 15 -9.62 -0.47 -9.44
CA GLN A 15 -10.32 -0.79 -8.19
C GLN A 15 -11.67 -0.04 -8.17
N TYR A 16 -12.75 -0.73 -7.79
CA TYR A 16 -14.08 -0.15 -7.76
C TYR A 16 -14.11 1.14 -6.92
N GLY A 17 -14.56 2.25 -7.51
CA GLY A 17 -14.62 3.56 -6.85
C GLY A 17 -13.32 4.38 -6.85
N LYS A 18 -12.23 3.89 -7.47
CA LYS A 18 -11.01 4.69 -7.70
C LYS A 18 -11.01 5.26 -9.12
N ALA A 19 -10.55 6.50 -9.24
CA ALA A 19 -10.31 7.10 -10.55
C ALA A 19 -9.18 6.34 -11.25
N LEU A 20 -9.37 6.02 -12.54
CA LEU A 20 -8.34 5.34 -13.35
C LEU A 20 -7.11 6.25 -13.56
N TYR A 21 -7.33 7.56 -13.57
CA TYR A 21 -6.34 8.61 -13.66
C TYR A 21 -6.87 9.85 -12.93
N ASP A 22 -5.96 10.69 -12.42
CA ASP A 22 -6.34 12.00 -11.91
C ASP A 22 -6.77 12.90 -13.07
N THR A 23 -7.91 13.59 -12.92
CA THR A 23 -8.35 14.56 -13.91
C THR A 23 -7.41 15.76 -13.93
N GLY A 24 -6.83 16.07 -15.09
CA GLY A 24 -5.90 17.18 -15.23
C GLY A 24 -5.29 17.28 -16.62
N ARG A 25 -4.37 18.24 -16.78
CA ARG A 25 -3.55 18.33 -17.99
C ARG A 25 -2.46 17.25 -17.97
N PRO A 26 -2.04 16.71 -19.12
CA PRO A 26 -0.87 15.83 -19.20
C PRO A 26 0.38 16.54 -18.66
N CYS A 27 1.37 15.76 -18.24
CA CYS A 27 2.61 16.31 -17.73
C CYS A 27 3.30 17.16 -18.81
N ARG A 28 3.92 18.25 -18.40
CA ARG A 28 4.82 19.05 -19.26
C ARG A 28 6.27 18.99 -18.82
N THR A 29 6.49 18.85 -17.52
CA THR A 29 7.80 18.76 -16.91
C THR A 29 7.83 17.59 -15.92
N SER A 30 9.02 17.08 -15.63
CA SER A 30 9.20 15.93 -14.74
C SER A 30 8.73 16.20 -13.30
N GLU A 31 8.68 17.46 -12.87
CA GLU A 31 8.20 17.88 -11.54
C GLU A 31 6.68 17.68 -11.36
N GLU A 32 5.93 17.58 -12.46
CA GLU A 32 4.49 17.29 -12.46
C GLU A 32 4.22 15.79 -12.20
N CYS A 33 5.21 14.93 -12.40
CA CYS A 33 5.11 13.48 -12.21
C CYS A 33 5.35 13.09 -10.74
N LYS A 34 4.31 13.20 -9.92
CA LYS A 34 4.40 13.01 -8.46
C LYS A 34 4.16 11.58 -7.98
N THR A 35 3.60 10.71 -8.82
CA THR A 35 3.21 9.35 -8.43
C THR A 35 4.40 8.48 -8.03
N TYR A 36 5.51 8.55 -8.77
CA TYR A 36 6.75 7.88 -8.42
C TYR A 36 7.90 8.88 -8.37
N ARG A 37 8.74 8.81 -7.33
CA ARG A 37 9.89 9.69 -7.18
C ARG A 37 10.85 9.52 -8.36
N LYS A 38 11.39 10.63 -8.88
CA LYS A 38 12.28 10.67 -10.06
C LYS A 38 11.63 10.20 -11.37
N SER A 39 10.31 10.25 -11.47
CA SER A 39 9.64 10.07 -12.77
C SER A 39 10.05 11.16 -13.75
N VAL A 40 10.08 10.81 -15.03
CA VAL A 40 10.38 11.72 -16.13
C VAL A 40 9.13 11.91 -16.96
N CYS A 41 8.83 13.15 -17.33
CA CYS A 41 7.74 13.41 -18.27
C CYS A 41 8.21 13.16 -19.71
N ASP A 42 7.55 12.25 -20.42
CA ASP A 42 7.63 12.21 -21.88
C ASP A 42 6.76 13.34 -22.44
N ALA A 43 7.39 14.47 -22.76
CA ALA A 43 6.69 15.65 -23.26
C ALA A 43 6.00 15.44 -24.62
N ALA A 44 6.39 14.42 -25.41
CA ALA A 44 5.76 14.13 -26.69
C ALA A 44 4.40 13.46 -26.53
N THR A 45 4.26 12.58 -25.53
CA THR A 45 3.01 11.85 -25.25
C THR A 45 2.24 12.42 -24.06
N GLY A 46 2.88 13.22 -23.21
CA GLY A 46 2.31 13.73 -21.96
C GLY A 46 2.25 12.70 -20.84
N LEU A 47 3.00 11.58 -20.96
CA LEU A 47 3.00 10.47 -20.02
C LEU A 47 4.15 10.56 -19.02
N CYS A 48 3.87 10.26 -17.74
CA CYS A 48 4.89 10.12 -16.72
C CYS A 48 5.51 8.72 -16.77
N MET A 49 6.80 8.65 -17.11
CA MET A 49 7.57 7.42 -17.10
C MET A 49 8.24 7.25 -15.74
N LYS A 50 7.97 6.13 -15.07
CA LYS A 50 8.70 5.76 -13.86
C LYS A 50 10.18 5.48 -14.22
N PRO A 51 11.14 5.82 -13.35
CA PRO A 51 12.53 5.46 -13.59
C PRO A 51 12.67 3.94 -13.68
N GLN A 52 13.61 3.47 -14.50
CA GLN A 52 13.98 2.06 -14.51
C GLN A 52 14.68 1.76 -13.19
N GLU A 53 13.97 1.09 -12.28
CA GLU A 53 14.55 0.62 -11.04
C GLU A 53 15.38 -0.64 -11.31
N PRO A 54 16.46 -0.90 -10.54
CA PRO A 54 17.13 -2.20 -10.56
C PRO A 54 16.11 -3.32 -10.42
N ARG A 55 16.32 -4.44 -11.11
CA ARG A 55 15.41 -5.59 -11.00
C ARG A 55 15.30 -5.99 -9.53
N ASP A 56 14.12 -5.78 -8.97
CA ASP A 56 13.79 -6.21 -7.62
C ASP A 56 13.38 -7.68 -7.65
N ASN A 57 14.30 -8.52 -8.12
CA ASN A 57 14.07 -9.95 -8.34
C ASN A 57 14.35 -10.79 -7.09
N GLY A 58 14.52 -10.15 -5.93
CA GLY A 58 14.82 -10.81 -4.66
C GLY A 58 16.19 -11.49 -4.58
N VAL A 59 17.05 -11.38 -5.61
CA VAL A 59 18.35 -12.08 -5.67
C VAL A 59 19.35 -11.48 -4.67
N VAL A 60 19.25 -10.18 -4.39
CA VAL A 60 20.06 -9.50 -3.37
C VAL A 60 19.12 -8.98 -2.29
N SER A 61 19.26 -9.53 -1.09
CA SER A 61 18.43 -9.21 0.07
C SER A 61 19.30 -9.12 1.31
N ILE A 62 19.37 -7.93 1.92
CA ILE A 62 20.21 -7.64 3.08
C ILE A 62 19.39 -7.46 4.37
N ILE A 63 18.07 -7.27 4.28
CA ILE A 63 17.20 -7.13 5.47
C ILE A 63 16.82 -8.50 6.02
N CYS A 64 16.30 -9.38 5.17
CA CYS A 64 15.94 -10.75 5.52
C CYS A 64 16.42 -11.75 4.45
N PRO A 65 16.53 -13.05 4.76
CA PRO A 65 16.90 -14.05 3.77
C PRO A 65 15.88 -14.16 2.60
N PRO A 66 16.32 -14.41 1.35
CA PRO A 66 15.50 -14.25 0.14
C PRO A 66 14.54 -15.43 -0.18
N TYR A 67 13.95 -16.08 0.82
CA TYR A 67 13.31 -17.40 0.62
C TYR A 67 11.80 -17.40 0.31
N ASN A 68 11.14 -16.24 0.33
CA ASN A 68 9.67 -16.15 0.40
C ASN A 68 9.04 -15.17 -0.59
N GLY A 69 9.78 -14.70 -1.60
CA GLY A 69 9.30 -13.73 -2.57
C GLY A 69 9.30 -12.27 -2.09
N MET A 70 9.59 -12.01 -0.82
CA MET A 70 9.72 -10.65 -0.30
C MET A 70 11.08 -10.04 -0.65
N THR A 71 11.04 -8.78 -1.09
CA THR A 71 12.22 -8.01 -1.45
C THR A 71 12.48 -6.87 -0.46
N ASP A 72 13.73 -6.39 -0.38
CA ASP A 72 14.07 -5.29 0.52
C ASP A 72 13.34 -3.99 0.21
N LYS A 73 12.97 -3.76 -1.05
CA LYS A 73 12.12 -2.63 -1.45
C LYS A 73 10.76 -2.76 -0.78
N THR A 74 10.08 -3.89 -0.94
CA THR A 74 8.77 -4.15 -0.34
C THR A 74 8.81 -4.07 1.19
N ARG A 75 9.85 -4.65 1.83
CA ARG A 75 10.06 -4.56 3.28
C ARG A 75 10.14 -3.11 3.77
N ARG A 76 10.95 -2.28 3.09
CA ARG A 76 11.10 -0.86 3.41
C ARG A 76 9.80 -0.11 3.20
N THR A 77 9.13 -0.31 2.07
CA THR A 77 7.85 0.34 1.75
C THR A 77 6.81 0.06 2.84
N ILE A 78 6.61 -1.21 3.22
CA ILE A 78 5.65 -1.59 4.26
C ILE A 78 6.03 -0.95 5.60
N LEU A 79 7.30 -1.02 6.01
CA LEU A 79 7.74 -0.45 7.29
C LEU A 79 7.60 1.07 7.35
N ASP A 80 7.96 1.76 6.27
CA ASP A 80 7.94 3.20 6.17
C ASP A 80 6.50 3.73 6.16
N LEU A 81 5.60 3.07 5.42
CA LEU A 81 4.19 3.44 5.40
C LEU A 81 3.54 3.25 6.78
N HIS A 82 3.79 2.14 7.47
CA HIS A 82 3.31 1.95 8.85
C HIS A 82 3.81 3.05 9.79
N ASN A 83 5.13 3.32 9.78
CA ASN A 83 5.72 4.35 10.64
C ASN A 83 5.25 5.77 10.30
N TYR A 84 4.98 6.05 9.02
CA TYR A 84 4.40 7.31 8.58
C TYR A 84 3.01 7.52 9.18
N ILE A 85 2.12 6.54 9.09
CA ILE A 85 0.78 6.62 9.69
C ILE A 85 0.85 6.72 11.21
N ARG A 86 1.68 5.90 11.87
CA ARG A 86 1.89 5.99 13.33
C ARG A 86 2.33 7.39 13.75
N SER A 87 3.21 8.03 12.98
CA SER A 87 3.63 9.42 13.20
C SER A 87 2.51 10.44 12.98
N LEU A 88 1.64 10.25 11.98
CA LEU A 88 0.47 11.11 11.76
C LEU A 88 -0.52 11.02 12.92
N VAL A 89 -0.87 9.80 13.34
CA VAL A 89 -1.77 9.55 14.47
C VAL A 89 -1.18 10.13 15.74
N ALA A 90 0.09 9.88 16.03
CA ALA A 90 0.74 10.38 17.25
C ALA A 90 0.68 11.91 17.39
N ARG A 91 0.76 12.63 16.27
CA ARG A 91 0.68 14.10 16.22
C ARG A 91 -0.74 14.64 16.15
N GLY A 92 -1.75 13.79 16.09
CA GLY A 92 -3.15 14.17 15.92
C GLY A 92 -3.44 14.80 14.55
N LYS A 93 -2.80 14.27 13.50
CA LYS A 93 -2.93 14.76 12.12
C LYS A 93 -3.54 13.72 11.17
N ALA A 94 -3.89 12.54 11.66
CA ALA A 94 -4.61 11.54 10.89
C ALA A 94 -6.11 11.84 10.98
N GLU A 95 -6.78 12.03 9.84
CA GLU A 95 -8.22 12.22 9.81
C GLU A 95 -8.95 10.99 10.35
N ASP A 96 -9.99 11.20 11.15
CA ASP A 96 -10.83 10.15 11.68
C ASP A 96 -12.28 10.45 11.35
N LYS A 97 -12.87 9.60 10.49
CA LYS A 97 -14.23 9.80 10.01
C LYS A 97 -15.31 9.53 11.05
N LEU A 98 -14.95 8.93 12.18
CA LEU A 98 -15.85 8.68 13.30
C LEU A 98 -15.97 9.90 14.23
N VAL A 99 -15.06 10.86 14.11
CA VAL A 99 -15.03 12.07 14.94
C VAL A 99 -15.64 13.23 14.15
N ASN A 100 -16.46 14.04 14.82
CA ASN A 100 -17.06 15.27 14.28
C ASN A 100 -17.69 15.08 12.89
N ASN A 101 -18.53 14.06 12.71
CA ASN A 101 -19.23 13.76 11.45
C ASN A 101 -18.30 13.65 10.21
N GLY A 102 -17.08 13.15 10.39
CA GLY A 102 -16.15 12.96 9.27
C GLY A 102 -15.04 13.99 9.17
N ALA A 103 -15.04 15.02 10.02
CA ALA A 103 -14.13 16.17 9.95
C ALA A 103 -13.13 16.24 11.12
N GLY A 104 -13.08 15.21 11.97
CA GLY A 104 -12.18 15.14 13.11
C GLY A 104 -10.83 14.50 12.79
N PHE A 105 -9.92 14.57 13.76
CA PHE A 105 -8.62 13.90 13.73
C PHE A 105 -8.51 12.90 14.88
N ALA A 106 -7.70 11.85 14.68
CA ALA A 106 -7.32 10.93 15.73
C ALA A 106 -6.67 11.70 16.91
N PRO A 107 -6.91 11.29 18.17
CA PRO A 107 -6.27 11.93 19.32
C PRO A 107 -4.74 11.73 19.29
N LYS A 108 -4.01 12.69 19.86
CA LYS A 108 -2.55 12.59 20.00
C LYS A 108 -2.18 11.41 20.89
N ALA A 109 -1.18 10.63 20.49
CA ALA A 109 -0.68 9.52 21.27
C ALA A 109 0.52 9.96 22.12
N ALA A 110 0.48 9.67 23.42
CA ALA A 110 1.56 10.05 24.34
C ALA A 110 2.84 9.21 24.15
N ASN A 111 2.72 7.96 23.67
CA ASN A 111 3.85 7.03 23.59
C ASN A 111 3.75 6.08 22.37
N MET A 112 3.62 6.64 21.16
CA MET A 112 3.59 5.84 19.93
C MET A 112 5.01 5.42 19.53
N ARG A 113 5.34 4.13 19.72
CA ARG A 113 6.68 3.59 19.38
C ARG A 113 6.89 3.47 17.86
N LYS A 114 8.11 3.65 17.39
CA LYS A 114 8.49 3.33 16.00
C LYS A 114 8.60 1.82 15.82
N MET A 115 8.04 1.29 14.74
CA MET A 115 8.18 -0.12 14.37
C MET A 115 9.55 -0.38 13.74
N GLY A 116 10.10 -1.57 14.02
CA GLY A 116 11.24 -2.16 13.31
C GLY A 116 10.77 -3.37 12.48
N TYR A 117 11.57 -3.74 11.47
CA TYR A 117 11.30 -4.94 10.68
C TYR A 117 11.76 -6.20 11.43
N ASP A 118 10.98 -7.27 11.36
CA ASP A 118 11.32 -8.56 11.98
C ASP A 118 11.13 -9.70 10.97
N CYS A 119 12.24 -10.39 10.64
CA CYS A 119 12.25 -11.44 9.64
C CYS A 119 11.50 -12.72 10.07
N ASN A 120 11.32 -12.94 11.37
CA ASN A 120 10.53 -14.06 11.87
C ASN A 120 9.03 -13.80 11.68
N LEU A 121 8.59 -12.55 11.91
CA LEU A 121 7.22 -12.14 11.59
C LEU A 121 6.95 -12.26 10.09
N GLU A 122 7.90 -11.83 9.24
CA GLU A 122 7.81 -12.03 7.80
C GLU A 122 7.72 -13.51 7.42
N TYR A 123 8.55 -14.37 8.02
CA TYR A 123 8.53 -15.81 7.74
C TYR A 123 7.16 -16.43 8.06
N ILE A 124 6.57 -16.11 9.21
CA ILE A 124 5.24 -16.59 9.60
C ILE A 124 4.17 -16.07 8.63
N ALA A 125 4.17 -14.76 8.34
CA ALA A 125 3.19 -14.14 7.45
C ALA A 125 3.27 -14.69 6.02
N SER A 126 4.49 -14.80 5.47
CA SER A 126 4.71 -15.28 4.09
C SER A 126 4.37 -16.77 3.95
N ASN A 127 4.69 -17.61 4.93
CA ASN A 127 4.28 -19.02 4.88
C ASN A 127 2.77 -19.19 4.89
N TYR A 128 2.06 -18.39 5.68
CA TYR A 128 0.61 -18.43 5.69
C TYR A 128 0.00 -17.88 4.39
N ALA A 129 0.54 -16.77 3.86
CA ALA A 129 0.10 -16.18 2.61
C ALA A 129 0.23 -17.15 1.41
N ARG A 130 1.25 -18.03 1.41
CA ARG A 130 1.44 -19.06 0.37
C ARG A 130 0.35 -20.12 0.30
N LEU A 131 -0.51 -20.22 1.32
CA LEU A 131 -1.69 -21.08 1.26
C LEU A 131 -2.79 -20.50 0.34
N CYS A 132 -2.68 -19.22 -0.03
CA CYS A 132 -3.65 -18.50 -0.85
C CYS A 132 -5.07 -18.52 -0.28
N GLU A 133 -5.20 -18.56 1.06
CA GLU A 133 -6.47 -18.50 1.76
C GLU A 133 -6.68 -17.10 2.36
N TYR A 134 -7.69 -16.37 1.86
CA TYR A 134 -8.03 -15.05 2.42
C TYR A 134 -8.86 -15.16 3.71
N LYS A 135 -8.24 -15.64 4.78
CA LYS A 135 -8.80 -15.75 6.13
C LYS A 135 -7.69 -15.63 7.17
N HIS A 136 -7.98 -15.14 8.36
CA HIS A 136 -6.96 -15.01 9.41
C HIS A 136 -6.34 -16.35 9.81
N SER A 137 -5.03 -16.35 10.06
CA SER A 137 -4.35 -17.52 10.58
C SER A 137 -4.79 -17.81 12.03
N PRO A 138 -4.87 -19.09 12.43
CA PRO A 138 -5.16 -19.46 13.80
C PRO A 138 -4.19 -18.78 14.77
N PRO A 139 -4.63 -18.26 15.93
CA PRO A 139 -3.76 -17.58 16.87
C PRO A 139 -2.53 -18.40 17.28
N GLU A 140 -2.69 -19.73 17.36
CA GLU A 140 -1.62 -20.66 17.73
C GLU A 140 -0.52 -20.68 16.66
N TYR A 141 -0.89 -20.58 15.38
CA TYR A 141 0.05 -20.53 14.25
C TYR A 141 0.98 -19.30 14.34
N ARG A 142 0.42 -18.17 14.76
CA ARG A 142 1.13 -16.90 14.89
C ARG A 142 1.50 -16.56 16.33
N ARG A 143 1.53 -17.52 17.26
CA ARG A 143 1.90 -17.32 18.68
C ARG A 143 1.19 -16.12 19.32
N ASN A 144 -0.09 -15.92 19.01
CA ASN A 144 -0.93 -14.80 19.45
C ASN A 144 -0.48 -13.39 19.02
N LEU A 145 0.40 -13.28 18.01
CA LEU A 145 0.78 -12.00 17.38
C LEU A 145 -0.39 -11.44 16.56
N GLY A 146 -0.56 -10.12 16.42
CA GLY A 146 -1.58 -9.53 15.54
C GLY A 146 -1.41 -9.88 14.05
N GLU A 147 -2.48 -9.70 13.25
CA GLU A 147 -2.45 -9.98 11.80
C GLU A 147 -3.34 -9.00 11.02
N SER A 148 -2.90 -8.60 9.83
CA SER A 148 -3.68 -7.82 8.87
C SER A 148 -3.59 -8.48 7.50
N LEU A 149 -4.73 -8.57 6.81
CA LEU A 149 -4.83 -9.23 5.50
C LEU A 149 -5.33 -8.27 4.44
N PHE A 150 -4.69 -8.33 3.28
CA PHE A 150 -5.10 -7.62 2.09
C PHE A 150 -4.97 -8.54 0.87
N PHE A 151 -5.87 -8.38 -0.08
CA PHE A 151 -5.75 -8.99 -1.39
C PHE A 151 -6.22 -8.00 -2.46
N THR A 152 -5.75 -8.21 -3.67
CA THR A 152 -6.22 -7.53 -4.87
C THR A 152 -6.58 -8.58 -5.92
N THR A 153 -7.46 -8.22 -6.85
CA THR A 153 -7.80 -9.05 -8.01
C THR A 153 -6.89 -8.75 -9.20
N ILE A 154 -5.89 -7.89 -9.02
CA ILE A 154 -4.90 -7.56 -10.04
C ILE A 154 -3.79 -8.61 -9.96
N ASP A 155 -3.67 -9.42 -11.00
CA ASP A 155 -2.59 -10.38 -11.14
C ASP A 155 -1.24 -9.67 -11.25
N ASP A 156 -0.19 -10.28 -10.66
CA ASP A 156 1.18 -9.77 -10.64
C ASP A 156 1.30 -8.29 -10.22
N ALA A 157 0.43 -7.86 -9.30
CA ALA A 157 0.49 -6.52 -8.74
C ALA A 157 1.84 -6.28 -8.05
N ASP A 158 2.44 -5.11 -8.29
CA ASP A 158 3.65 -4.68 -7.58
C ASP A 158 3.36 -4.60 -6.07
N ASP A 159 4.04 -5.41 -5.27
CA ASP A 159 3.80 -5.52 -3.83
C ASP A 159 3.96 -4.19 -3.08
N SER A 160 4.91 -3.34 -3.52
CA SER A 160 5.10 -2.01 -2.92
C SER A 160 3.89 -1.12 -3.22
N LYS A 161 3.35 -1.18 -4.45
CA LYS A 161 2.15 -0.44 -4.82
C LYS A 161 0.90 -0.99 -4.13
N ALA A 162 0.79 -2.30 -3.99
CA ALA A 162 -0.27 -2.94 -3.22
C ALA A 162 -0.25 -2.45 -1.76
N GLY A 163 0.95 -2.35 -1.16
CA GLY A 163 1.17 -1.73 0.14
C GLY A 163 0.55 -0.34 0.21
N GLU A 164 0.90 0.58 -0.69
CA GLU A 164 0.33 1.93 -0.74
C GLU A 164 -1.21 1.94 -0.81
N TRP A 165 -1.81 1.06 -1.62
CA TRP A 165 -3.28 0.95 -1.70
C TRP A 165 -3.93 0.55 -0.38
N VAL A 166 -3.28 -0.30 0.43
CA VAL A 166 -3.76 -0.63 1.78
C VAL A 166 -3.85 0.62 2.63
N PHE A 167 -2.79 1.43 2.66
CA PHE A 167 -2.74 2.63 3.49
C PHE A 167 -3.70 3.72 3.01
N GLU A 168 -3.85 3.90 1.69
CA GLU A 168 -4.88 4.79 1.16
C GLU A 168 -6.28 4.39 1.64
N LYS A 169 -6.61 3.09 1.70
CA LYS A 169 -7.92 2.64 2.21
C LYS A 169 -8.08 2.87 3.71
N ILE A 170 -7.00 2.77 4.48
CA ILE A 170 -7.02 3.06 5.93
C ILE A 170 -7.27 4.55 6.19
N ILE A 171 -6.64 5.43 5.41
CA ILE A 171 -6.80 6.89 5.57
C ILE A 171 -8.10 7.38 4.92
N TYR A 172 -8.52 6.77 3.81
CA TYR A 172 -9.66 7.22 3.00
C TYR A 172 -10.72 6.12 2.82
N ARG A 173 -11.80 6.19 3.61
CA ARG A 173 -13.06 5.50 3.32
C ARG A 173 -14.00 6.41 2.51
N PRO A 174 -14.35 6.11 1.24
CA PRO A 174 -15.27 6.96 0.48
C PRO A 174 -16.65 7.03 1.16
N PRO A 175 -17.32 8.20 1.15
CA PRO A 175 -18.71 8.29 1.61
C PRO A 175 -19.61 7.47 0.67
N GLY A 176 -20.33 6.49 1.22
CA GLY A 176 -21.43 5.80 0.53
C GLY A 176 -21.13 4.50 -0.24
N GLY A 177 -19.90 3.95 -0.18
CA GLY A 177 -19.55 2.71 -0.91
C GLY A 177 -19.06 1.60 -0.01
N GLY A 178 -19.95 0.94 0.73
CA GLY A 178 -19.62 -0.30 1.45
C GLY A 178 -19.58 -1.48 0.47
N SER A 179 -18.38 -2.01 0.19
CA SER A 179 -18.29 -3.41 -0.24
C SER A 179 -18.70 -4.28 0.96
N PRO A 180 -19.60 -5.27 0.80
CA PRO A 180 -20.10 -6.08 1.91
C PRO A 180 -19.00 -6.87 2.66
N ASN A 181 -17.79 -6.96 2.07
CA ASN A 181 -16.70 -7.79 2.56
C ASN A 181 -15.51 -7.01 3.16
N SER A 182 -15.54 -5.67 3.20
CA SER A 182 -14.53 -4.91 3.95
C SER A 182 -14.95 -4.78 5.41
N ARG A 183 -14.81 -5.88 6.17
CA ARG A 183 -14.90 -5.84 7.63
C ARG A 183 -13.75 -4.97 8.16
N ASN A 184 -14.11 -3.80 8.66
CA ASN A 184 -13.40 -3.00 9.66
C ASN A 184 -11.87 -3.07 9.69
N LEU A 185 -11.20 -2.39 8.75
CA LEU A 185 -9.92 -1.74 9.10
C LEU A 185 -10.25 -0.42 9.80
N GLY A 186 -10.89 -0.53 10.96
CA GLY A 186 -11.04 0.61 11.86
C GLY A 186 -9.66 0.97 12.41
N LEU A 187 -9.39 2.28 12.49
CA LEU A 187 -8.21 2.89 13.13
C LEU A 187 -8.02 2.52 14.62
N GLY A 188 -8.77 1.52 15.12
CA GLY A 188 -8.75 0.99 16.49
C GLY A 188 -8.56 -0.52 16.58
N GLN A 189 -8.17 -1.23 15.52
CA GLN A 189 -7.69 -2.61 15.68
C GLN A 189 -6.20 -2.59 16.00
N THR A 190 -5.93 -2.84 17.28
CA THR A 190 -4.63 -3.03 17.93
C THR A 190 -3.69 -3.93 17.11
N PHE A 191 -2.48 -3.42 16.85
CA PHE A 191 -1.32 -4.18 16.38
C PHE A 191 -0.58 -4.81 17.57
#